data_AF-A0AA41DP70-F1
#
_entry.id   AF-A0AA41DP70-F1
#
_cell.length_a   1.000
_cell.length_b   1.000
_cell.length_c   1.000
_cell.angle_alpha   90.00
_cell.angle_beta   90.00
_cell.angle_gamma   90.00
#
_symmetry.space_group_name_H-M   'P 1'
#
loop_
_entity.id
_entity.type
_entity.pdbx_description
1 polymer ?
#
loop_
_entity_poly.entity_id
_entity_poly.type
_entity_poly.pdbx_seq_one_letter_code
_entity_poly.pdbx_strand_id
1 'polypeptide(L)'
;MKTHTAQLPILLMGPMVRRAEQTSVCIQFATSKPVNCRIELLNYECYSDQHSVSLGEHLYLHFVIIKPINHKFPTDSLLSYELIVDDTPIDLSPWCYSNQATPAFVIPNKLSDILHGSCRNAHHPAKDSLVSASHWQNTQRGNNNQGAQLLLLSGDQVYADDVAGPMLLAIHQLIEALGIYKEQPLTVELPNDINEQLYNRHLFLPKTPWQKRPKLGVSYWLKKDEPHFSSVKAHNHLIHFEEYIALYLLNFSAAAWQCVDIQSITYAGQNEQNKTIFNAEKSALIDYTKGLSDVERLFANVSTLMIFDDHDVTDDWNLTAGWEQAISQNPVSKRIVSNGLISYWLFQGMGNDALTKTGTLIAAFKHSLASSNIWQFKTFDKTLTEFSHWHYELTTVPKVVVLDTRTHRWRNEQNFNEPSGLLDWERLTDLEQSLLSHDQVIIVSPAPVFGVKSIEAIQALFNMCGQPLTVDVENWMAHEGSARKLLDTFRRDDTPNETLILSGDVHYSFCFSVQKRFGDHPNRVWQLTASGIKNEFPRKLINILDKLDSILYSPKSPLNFFTKRWHMEVDKHQTKGDGQKYLVSDSAISLITLEQGNLARYQLIHGDGHLTEFDLAQH
;
A
#
# COMPACT_ATOMS: atom_id res chain seq x y z
N MET A 1 18.49 -17.87 -27.71
CA MET A 1 17.69 -16.65 -27.96
C MET A 1 16.61 -16.96 -28.96
N LYS A 2 15.45 -17.45 -28.50
CA LYS A 2 14.20 -17.26 -29.24
C LYS A 2 13.64 -15.98 -28.65
N THR A 3 13.75 -14.87 -29.37
CA THR A 3 12.91 -13.71 -29.08
C THR A 3 11.49 -14.20 -29.22
N HIS A 4 10.78 -14.40 -28.11
CA HIS A 4 9.35 -14.57 -28.13
C HIS A 4 8.75 -13.20 -28.49
N THR A 5 8.91 -12.76 -29.74
CA THR A 5 7.97 -11.86 -30.41
C THR A 5 6.66 -12.63 -30.69
N ALA A 6 6.18 -13.38 -29.69
CA ALA A 6 4.79 -13.74 -29.61
C ALA A 6 4.03 -12.42 -29.53
N GLN A 7 2.98 -12.30 -30.32
CA GLN A 7 2.18 -11.08 -30.43
C GLN A 7 1.69 -10.67 -29.03
N LEU A 8 2.32 -9.63 -28.45
CA LEU A 8 1.98 -9.15 -27.12
C LEU A 8 0.48 -8.83 -27.06
N PRO A 9 -0.22 -9.15 -25.96
CA PRO A 9 -1.62 -8.77 -25.82
C PRO A 9 -1.73 -7.24 -25.89
N ILE A 10 -2.83 -6.73 -26.44
CA ILE A 10 -3.05 -5.29 -26.53
C ILE A 10 -3.09 -4.66 -25.14
N LEU A 11 -3.77 -5.32 -24.19
CA LEU A 11 -3.88 -4.88 -22.80
C LEU A 11 -2.82 -5.61 -21.96
N LEU A 12 -1.93 -4.85 -21.36
CA LEU A 12 -0.85 -5.35 -20.50
C LEU A 12 -1.16 -5.23 -19.01
N MET A 13 -2.15 -4.43 -18.62
CA MET A 13 -2.61 -4.27 -17.23
C MET A 13 -3.99 -3.62 -17.24
N GLY A 14 -4.84 -3.99 -16.28
CA GLY A 14 -6.14 -3.35 -16.06
C GLY A 14 -7.23 -3.89 -17.01
N PRO A 15 -8.36 -3.17 -17.17
CA PRO A 15 -8.67 -1.86 -16.58
C PRO A 15 -8.81 -1.88 -15.06
N MET A 16 -8.43 -0.78 -14.42
CA MET A 16 -8.54 -0.57 -12.97
C MET A 16 -9.30 0.74 -12.73
N VAL A 17 -10.44 0.66 -12.04
CA VAL A 17 -11.21 1.82 -11.61
C VAL A 17 -10.48 2.42 -10.41
N ARG A 18 -9.87 3.61 -10.58
CA ARG A 18 -9.06 4.25 -9.54
C ARG A 18 -9.90 5.14 -8.63
N ARG A 19 -10.57 6.12 -9.22
CA ARG A 19 -11.40 7.09 -8.50
C ARG A 19 -12.70 7.28 -9.24
N ALA A 20 -13.82 7.12 -8.55
CA ALA A 20 -15.15 7.26 -9.12
C ALA A 20 -15.95 8.30 -8.33
N GLU A 21 -16.20 9.46 -8.95
CA GLU A 21 -16.98 10.56 -8.38
C GLU A 21 -18.05 11.01 -9.39
N GLN A 22 -19.09 11.69 -8.89
CA GLN A 22 -20.20 12.16 -9.73
C GLN A 22 -19.79 13.06 -10.90
N THR A 23 -18.67 13.77 -10.76
CA THR A 23 -18.15 14.71 -11.76
C THR A 23 -17.09 14.11 -12.67
N SER A 24 -16.48 13.00 -12.27
CA SER A 24 -15.41 12.36 -13.02
C SER A 24 -15.10 10.96 -12.52
N VAL A 25 -14.79 10.06 -13.45
CA VAL A 25 -14.26 8.72 -13.16
C VAL A 25 -12.90 8.58 -13.81
N CYS A 26 -11.91 8.07 -13.07
CA CYS A 26 -10.57 7.76 -13.56
C CYS A 26 -10.39 6.25 -13.66
N ILE A 27 -10.08 5.77 -14.87
CA ILE A 27 -9.73 4.36 -15.11
C ILE A 27 -8.32 4.29 -15.69
N GLN A 28 -7.51 3.41 -15.12
CA GLN A 28 -6.11 3.19 -15.46
C GLN A 28 -5.90 1.82 -16.11
N PHE A 29 -5.03 1.75 -17.11
CA PHE A 29 -4.61 0.50 -17.76
C PHE A 29 -3.30 0.70 -18.52
N ALA A 30 -2.68 -0.38 -18.98
CA ALA A 30 -1.48 -0.31 -19.82
C ALA A 30 -1.68 -1.08 -21.12
N THR A 31 -1.05 -0.64 -22.21
CA THR A 31 -1.10 -1.29 -23.52
C THR A 31 0.29 -1.53 -24.11
N SER A 32 0.37 -2.47 -25.06
CA SER A 32 1.63 -2.86 -25.72
C SER A 32 2.02 -2.01 -26.94
N LYS A 33 1.15 -1.12 -27.39
CA LYS A 33 1.38 -0.22 -28.53
C LYS A 33 0.73 1.15 -28.23
N PRO A 34 1.19 2.25 -28.84
CA PRO A 34 0.53 3.53 -28.67
C PRO A 34 -0.85 3.47 -29.33
N VAL A 35 -1.89 3.80 -28.57
CA VAL A 35 -3.29 3.72 -29.02
C VAL A 35 -4.10 4.92 -28.56
N ASN A 36 -5.17 5.21 -29.31
CA ASN A 36 -6.22 6.10 -28.85
C ASN A 36 -7.25 5.29 -28.06
N CYS A 37 -7.57 5.74 -26.85
CA CYS A 37 -8.49 5.05 -25.98
C CYS A 37 -9.61 5.98 -25.53
N ARG A 38 -10.83 5.44 -25.50
CA ARG A 38 -11.95 6.06 -24.80
C ARG A 38 -12.67 5.02 -23.98
N ILE A 39 -13.30 5.48 -22.91
CA ILE A 39 -14.21 4.69 -22.11
C ILE A 39 -15.58 5.34 -22.17
N GLU A 40 -16.59 4.51 -22.41
CA GLU A 40 -17.98 4.92 -22.46
C GLU A 40 -18.71 4.28 -21.28
N LEU A 41 -19.41 5.10 -20.49
CA LEU A 41 -20.33 4.60 -19.47
C LEU A 41 -21.67 4.31 -20.15
N LEU A 42 -22.09 3.05 -20.13
CA LEU A 42 -23.26 2.61 -20.85
C LEU A 42 -24.51 3.33 -20.35
N ASN A 43 -25.31 3.86 -21.29
CA ASN A 43 -26.52 4.66 -21.04
C ASN A 43 -26.30 6.07 -20.49
N TYR A 44 -25.06 6.58 -20.48
CA TYR A 44 -24.77 7.96 -20.05
C TYR A 44 -23.99 8.71 -21.11
N GLU A 45 -24.37 9.97 -21.34
CA GLU A 45 -23.60 10.87 -22.18
C GLU A 45 -22.35 11.35 -21.42
N CYS A 46 -21.17 11.00 -21.93
CA CYS A 46 -19.90 11.38 -21.36
C CYS A 46 -18.84 11.60 -22.43
N TYR A 47 -17.74 12.26 -22.06
CA TYR A 47 -16.54 12.32 -22.87
C TYR A 47 -15.34 11.81 -22.08
N SER A 48 -14.34 11.30 -22.79
CA SER A 48 -13.09 10.76 -22.25
C SER A 48 -11.94 11.71 -22.52
N ASP A 49 -11.15 12.01 -21.50
CA ASP A 49 -9.86 12.70 -21.61
C ASP A 49 -8.72 11.70 -21.33
N GLN A 50 -7.93 11.39 -22.35
CA GLN A 50 -6.87 10.39 -22.30
C GLN A 50 -5.52 11.04 -21.96
N HIS A 51 -4.86 10.52 -20.93
CA HIS A 51 -3.48 10.85 -20.57
C HIS A 51 -2.62 9.60 -20.68
N SER A 52 -1.53 9.68 -21.44
CA SER A 52 -0.66 8.54 -21.73
C SER A 52 0.80 8.84 -21.43
N VAL A 53 1.52 7.83 -20.93
CA VAL A 53 2.97 7.88 -20.66
C VAL A 53 3.62 6.65 -21.32
N SER A 54 4.66 6.87 -22.13
CA SER A 54 5.47 5.77 -22.66
C SER A 54 6.54 5.38 -21.64
N LEU A 55 6.56 4.11 -21.24
CA LEU A 55 7.51 3.56 -20.27
C LEU A 55 8.43 2.50 -20.88
N GLY A 56 8.15 2.05 -22.10
CA GLY A 56 8.95 1.10 -22.84
C GLY A 56 8.58 1.06 -24.32
N GLU A 57 9.33 0.31 -25.12
CA GLU A 57 9.03 0.11 -26.55
C GLU A 57 7.63 -0.45 -26.77
N HIS A 58 7.22 -1.35 -25.87
CA HIS A 58 5.93 -2.01 -25.85
C HIS A 58 5.17 -1.78 -24.53
N LEU A 59 5.29 -0.59 -23.93
CA LEU A 59 4.61 -0.30 -22.67
C LEU A 59 4.15 1.15 -22.60
N TYR A 60 2.84 1.33 -22.68
CA TYR A 60 2.16 2.62 -22.63
C TYR A 60 1.14 2.60 -21.51
N LEU A 61 1.36 3.41 -20.47
CA LEU A 61 0.45 3.56 -19.35
C LEU A 61 -0.58 4.65 -19.65
N HIS A 62 -1.86 4.34 -19.43
CA HIS A 62 -2.99 5.19 -19.76
C HIS A 62 -3.86 5.49 -18.54
N PHE A 63 -4.36 6.72 -18.51
CA PHE A 63 -5.41 7.18 -17.61
C PHE A 63 -6.49 7.82 -18.46
N VAL A 64 -7.72 7.32 -18.34
CA VAL A 64 -8.88 7.88 -19.03
C VAL A 64 -9.78 8.52 -17.99
N ILE A 65 -9.92 9.84 -18.07
CA ILE A 65 -10.79 10.63 -17.20
C ILE A 65 -12.12 10.84 -17.91
N ILE A 66 -13.15 10.17 -17.41
CA ILE A 66 -14.49 10.16 -17.98
C ILE A 66 -15.30 11.24 -17.27
N LYS A 67 -15.89 12.17 -18.02
CA LYS A 67 -16.67 13.30 -17.48
C LYS A 67 -18.07 13.31 -18.09
N PRO A 68 -19.11 13.54 -17.29
CA PRO A 68 -20.48 13.54 -17.79
C PRO A 68 -20.76 14.81 -18.61
N ILE A 69 -21.68 14.70 -19.57
CA ILE A 69 -22.19 15.83 -20.34
C ILE A 69 -23.48 16.33 -19.68
N ASN A 70 -23.57 17.63 -19.39
CA ASN A 70 -24.75 18.35 -18.85
C ASN A 70 -25.26 17.94 -17.45
N HIS A 71 -24.91 16.77 -16.92
CA HIS A 71 -25.40 16.23 -15.64
C HIS A 71 -24.27 15.63 -14.79
N LYS A 72 -24.59 15.19 -13.57
CA LYS A 72 -23.70 14.38 -12.73
C LYS A 72 -23.99 12.89 -12.95
N PHE A 73 -22.97 12.03 -12.85
CA PHE A 73 -23.21 10.59 -12.83
C PHE A 73 -24.05 10.20 -11.60
N PRO A 74 -24.91 9.16 -11.72
CA PRO A 74 -25.70 8.70 -10.60
C PRO A 74 -24.82 8.01 -9.56
N THR A 75 -25.26 8.08 -8.32
CA THR A 75 -24.58 7.49 -7.17
C THR A 75 -25.33 6.28 -6.68
N ASP A 76 -24.66 5.41 -5.92
CA ASP A 76 -25.27 4.25 -5.25
C ASP A 76 -26.04 3.37 -6.25
N SER A 77 -25.49 3.20 -7.46
CA SER A 77 -26.00 2.35 -8.54
C SER A 77 -24.84 1.80 -9.36
N LEU A 78 -25.00 0.62 -9.96
CA LEU A 78 -23.98 0.03 -10.84
C LEU A 78 -23.91 0.78 -12.18
N LEU A 79 -22.69 1.14 -12.55
CA LEU A 79 -22.34 1.80 -13.80
C LEU A 79 -21.46 0.87 -14.62
N SER A 80 -22.04 0.31 -15.68
CA SER A 80 -21.34 -0.52 -16.65
C SER A 80 -20.55 0.33 -17.63
N TYR A 81 -19.39 -0.17 -18.08
CA TYR A 81 -18.55 0.56 -19.02
C TYR A 81 -17.96 -0.34 -20.10
N GLU A 82 -17.53 0.28 -21.20
CA GLU A 82 -16.77 -0.36 -22.27
C GLU A 82 -15.45 0.37 -22.51
N LEU A 83 -14.39 -0.38 -22.79
CA LEU A 83 -13.11 0.16 -23.22
C LEU A 83 -13.00 0.04 -24.75
N ILE A 84 -12.79 1.17 -25.41
CA ILE A 84 -12.64 1.25 -26.87
C ILE A 84 -11.20 1.68 -27.16
N VAL A 85 -10.52 0.88 -27.98
CA VAL A 85 -9.13 1.08 -28.40
C VAL A 85 -9.10 1.19 -29.92
N ASP A 86 -8.60 2.30 -30.45
CA ASP A 86 -8.56 2.59 -31.89
C ASP A 86 -9.94 2.30 -32.57
N ASP A 87 -11.01 2.86 -31.98
CA ASP A 87 -12.42 2.70 -32.40
C ASP A 87 -12.99 1.26 -32.32
N THR A 88 -12.25 0.32 -31.73
CA THR A 88 -12.69 -1.07 -31.55
C THR A 88 -12.91 -1.38 -30.07
N PRO A 89 -14.11 -1.87 -29.66
CA PRO A 89 -14.33 -2.35 -28.31
C PRO A 89 -13.39 -3.51 -27.96
N ILE A 90 -12.78 -3.46 -26.78
CA ILE A 90 -12.01 -4.56 -26.21
C ILE A 90 -12.96 -5.51 -25.49
N ASP A 91 -12.78 -6.82 -25.70
CA ASP A 91 -13.51 -7.84 -24.94
C ASP A 91 -13.06 -7.83 -23.48
N LEU A 92 -13.91 -7.29 -22.61
CA LEU A 92 -13.73 -7.24 -21.17
C LEU A 92 -14.47 -8.36 -20.44
N SER A 93 -15.00 -9.37 -21.14
CA SER A 93 -15.72 -10.49 -20.49
C SER A 93 -14.93 -11.22 -19.39
N PRO A 94 -13.58 -11.36 -19.45
CA PRO A 94 -12.82 -11.93 -18.33
C PRO A 94 -12.86 -11.09 -17.04
N TRP A 95 -13.15 -9.80 -17.15
CA TRP A 95 -13.28 -8.85 -16.03
C TRP A 95 -14.72 -8.70 -15.54
N CYS A 96 -15.68 -9.44 -16.06
CA CYS A 96 -17.06 -9.35 -15.62
C CYS A 96 -17.32 -10.24 -14.39
N TYR A 97 -18.15 -9.73 -13.47
CA TYR A 97 -18.79 -10.57 -12.47
C TYR A 97 -20.11 -11.17 -13.01
N SER A 98 -20.66 -12.14 -12.27
CA SER A 98 -21.93 -12.78 -12.61
C SER A 98 -23.04 -11.75 -12.84
N ASN A 99 -23.91 -12.06 -13.81
CA ASN A 99 -25.04 -11.23 -14.23
C ASN A 99 -24.67 -9.87 -14.88
N GLN A 100 -23.41 -9.66 -15.26
CA GLN A 100 -22.95 -8.46 -15.97
C GLN A 100 -22.38 -8.81 -17.33
N ALA A 101 -22.72 -8.03 -18.37
CA ALA A 101 -22.17 -8.19 -19.72
C ALA A 101 -20.81 -7.49 -19.87
N THR A 102 -20.62 -6.39 -19.14
CA THR A 102 -19.37 -5.63 -19.07
C THR A 102 -19.03 -5.33 -17.61
N PRO A 103 -17.77 -4.96 -17.28
CA PRO A 103 -17.42 -4.59 -15.91
C PRO A 103 -18.25 -3.39 -15.44
N ALA A 104 -18.58 -3.37 -14.15
CA ALA A 104 -19.43 -2.35 -13.55
C ALA A 104 -19.01 -2.00 -12.13
N PHE A 105 -18.93 -0.71 -11.83
CA PHE A 105 -18.55 -0.16 -10.53
C PHE A 105 -19.66 0.73 -9.96
N VAL A 106 -19.50 1.14 -8.70
CA VAL A 106 -20.42 2.07 -8.02
C VAL A 106 -19.69 3.40 -7.77
N ILE A 107 -20.39 4.52 -7.96
CA ILE A 107 -19.98 5.82 -7.41
C ILE A 107 -20.69 5.97 -6.06
N PRO A 108 -20.00 5.82 -4.92
CA PRO A 108 -20.65 5.93 -3.62
C PRO A 108 -20.98 7.39 -3.31
N ASN A 109 -22.23 7.65 -2.93
CA ASN A 109 -22.58 8.83 -2.14
C ASN A 109 -22.66 8.45 -0.66
N LYS A 110 -23.26 7.29 -0.36
CA LYS A 110 -23.24 6.70 1.00
C LYS A 110 -22.44 5.42 1.01
N LEU A 111 -21.48 5.31 1.92
CA LEU A 111 -20.71 4.10 2.10
C LEU A 111 -21.48 3.11 2.99
N SER A 112 -21.65 1.89 2.50
CA SER A 112 -22.21 0.75 3.23
C SER A 112 -21.18 -0.36 3.39
N ASP A 113 -20.46 -0.72 2.33
CA ASP A 113 -19.52 -1.84 2.34
C ASP A 113 -18.18 -1.42 1.74
N ILE A 114 -17.13 -1.51 2.56
CA ILE A 114 -15.77 -1.08 2.22
C ILE A 114 -14.84 -2.28 2.42
N LEU A 115 -14.02 -2.56 1.42
CA LEU A 115 -12.90 -3.48 1.55
C LEU A 115 -11.65 -2.69 1.95
N HIS A 116 -10.90 -3.16 2.94
CA HIS A 116 -9.67 -2.49 3.39
C HIS A 116 -8.57 -3.46 3.79
N GLY A 117 -7.33 -3.19 3.36
CA GLY A 117 -6.14 -3.86 3.89
C GLY A 117 -4.81 -3.36 3.33
N SER A 118 -3.71 -3.98 3.77
CA SER A 118 -2.32 -3.69 3.32
C SER A 118 -1.45 -4.95 3.27
N CYS A 119 -0.17 -4.79 2.92
CA CYS A 119 0.87 -5.82 3.03
C CYS A 119 0.64 -7.06 2.16
N ARG A 120 0.75 -6.84 0.84
CA ARG A 120 0.59 -7.88 -0.18
C ARG A 120 1.95 -8.37 -0.68
N ASN A 121 2.60 -9.22 0.11
CA ASN A 121 3.88 -9.81 -0.29
C ASN A 121 3.67 -10.97 -1.28
N ALA A 122 4.04 -10.76 -2.55
CA ALA A 122 3.85 -11.72 -3.64
C ALA A 122 4.49 -13.11 -3.40
N HIS A 123 5.58 -13.18 -2.63
CA HIS A 123 6.32 -14.42 -2.39
C HIS A 123 6.10 -15.03 -1.00
N HIS A 124 5.23 -14.44 -0.17
CA HIS A 124 4.83 -15.06 1.09
C HIS A 124 3.98 -16.32 0.83
N PRO A 125 4.13 -17.43 1.58
CA PRO A 125 3.38 -18.67 1.33
C PRO A 125 1.87 -18.60 1.60
N ALA A 126 1.39 -17.58 2.30
CA ALA A 126 -0.03 -17.39 2.57
C ALA A 126 -0.84 -17.17 1.28
N LYS A 127 -2.14 -17.48 1.33
CA LYS A 127 -3.05 -17.19 0.22
C LYS A 127 -3.35 -15.69 0.12
N ASP A 128 -3.63 -15.23 -1.10
CA ASP A 128 -3.93 -13.82 -1.39
C ASP A 128 -5.40 -13.51 -1.09
N SER A 129 -5.66 -12.66 -0.10
CA SER A 129 -7.00 -12.30 0.34
C SER A 129 -7.75 -11.38 -0.63
N LEU A 130 -7.06 -10.73 -1.58
CA LEU A 130 -7.75 -10.00 -2.67
C LEU A 130 -8.48 -10.95 -3.62
N VAL A 131 -8.00 -12.19 -3.78
CA VAL A 131 -8.70 -13.23 -4.54
C VAL A 131 -10.02 -13.55 -3.86
N SER A 132 -9.99 -13.77 -2.54
CA SER A 132 -11.20 -14.03 -1.75
C SER A 132 -12.17 -12.84 -1.76
N ALA A 133 -11.67 -11.60 -1.69
CA ALA A 133 -12.51 -10.41 -1.84
C ALA A 133 -13.18 -10.35 -3.23
N SER A 134 -12.47 -10.70 -4.30
CA SER A 134 -13.04 -10.79 -5.64
C SER A 134 -14.15 -11.84 -5.72
N HIS A 135 -13.97 -13.00 -5.09
CA HIS A 135 -14.99 -14.05 -5.02
C HIS A 135 -16.21 -13.59 -4.23
N TRP A 136 -16.00 -12.94 -3.08
CA TRP A 136 -17.09 -12.34 -2.29
C TRP A 136 -17.86 -11.30 -3.11
N GLN A 137 -17.17 -10.41 -3.82
CA GLN A 137 -17.79 -9.40 -4.67
C GLN A 137 -18.62 -10.05 -5.80
N ASN A 138 -18.11 -11.13 -6.40
CA ASN A 138 -18.86 -11.90 -7.38
C ASN A 138 -20.13 -12.53 -6.77
N THR A 139 -20.07 -13.05 -5.55
CA THR A 139 -21.25 -13.55 -4.83
C THR A 139 -22.29 -12.44 -4.62
N GLN A 140 -21.86 -11.23 -4.25
CA GLN A 140 -22.78 -10.09 -4.13
C GLN A 140 -23.46 -9.77 -5.46
N ARG A 141 -22.69 -9.68 -6.56
CA ARG A 141 -23.23 -9.46 -7.91
C ARG A 141 -24.21 -10.56 -8.35
N GLY A 142 -23.87 -11.82 -8.08
CA GLY A 142 -24.74 -12.97 -8.36
C GLY A 142 -26.09 -12.91 -7.64
N ASN A 143 -26.11 -12.30 -6.45
CA ASN A 143 -27.32 -12.06 -5.65
C ASN A 143 -28.01 -10.73 -5.97
N ASN A 144 -27.62 -10.04 -7.05
CA ASN A 144 -28.11 -8.71 -7.45
C ASN A 144 -27.83 -7.59 -6.43
N ASN A 145 -26.81 -7.76 -5.59
CA ASN A 145 -26.32 -6.72 -4.68
C ASN A 145 -25.17 -5.92 -5.29
N GLN A 146 -25.03 -4.67 -4.83
CA GLN A 146 -23.94 -3.77 -5.21
C GLN A 146 -22.59 -4.10 -4.57
N GLY A 147 -22.56 -4.97 -3.55
CA GLY A 147 -21.33 -5.38 -2.88
C GLY A 147 -20.51 -4.18 -2.38
N ALA A 148 -19.19 -4.37 -2.28
CA ALA A 148 -18.29 -3.32 -1.87
C ALA A 148 -18.28 -2.18 -2.89
N GLN A 149 -18.28 -0.95 -2.37
CA GLN A 149 -18.29 0.28 -3.14
C GLN A 149 -16.89 0.88 -3.27
N LEU A 150 -16.04 0.66 -2.26
CA LEU A 150 -14.65 1.10 -2.23
C LEU A 150 -13.72 -0.05 -1.83
N LEU A 151 -12.54 -0.06 -2.44
CA LEU A 151 -11.38 -0.82 -1.99
C LEU A 151 -10.30 0.17 -1.58
N LEU A 152 -9.98 0.20 -0.28
CA LEU A 152 -8.99 1.09 0.31
C LEU A 152 -7.73 0.28 0.68
N LEU A 153 -6.60 0.66 0.11
CA LEU A 153 -5.34 -0.07 0.22
C LEU A 153 -4.30 0.82 0.89
N SER A 154 -4.01 0.54 2.15
CA SER A 154 -3.27 1.46 3.04
C SER A 154 -1.78 1.11 3.16
N GLY A 155 -1.09 0.91 2.04
CA GLY A 155 0.35 0.60 2.02
C GLY A 155 0.72 -0.79 1.53
N ASP A 156 1.99 -0.96 1.16
CA ASP A 156 2.66 -2.23 0.84
C ASP A 156 1.96 -3.06 -0.24
N GLN A 157 1.65 -2.41 -1.36
CA GLN A 157 1.10 -3.10 -2.54
C GLN A 157 2.19 -3.82 -3.34
N VAL A 158 3.43 -3.37 -3.18
CA VAL A 158 4.66 -4.00 -3.65
C VAL A 158 5.68 -3.99 -2.51
N TYR A 159 6.68 -4.88 -2.60
CA TYR A 159 7.85 -4.89 -1.71
C TYR A 159 9.08 -4.67 -2.58
N ALA A 160 9.65 -3.47 -2.54
CA ALA A 160 10.79 -3.07 -3.36
C ALA A 160 12.14 -3.41 -2.72
N ASP A 161 12.18 -3.58 -1.40
CA ASP A 161 13.36 -3.95 -0.63
C ASP A 161 13.46 -5.46 -0.36
N ASP A 162 12.32 -6.14 -0.16
CA ASP A 162 12.18 -7.59 0.02
C ASP A 162 11.62 -8.27 -1.24
N VAL A 163 12.45 -8.37 -2.28
CA VAL A 163 12.08 -9.02 -3.55
C VAL A 163 12.56 -10.46 -3.56
N ALA A 164 11.65 -11.41 -3.86
CA ALA A 164 12.03 -12.80 -4.09
C ALA A 164 13.08 -12.92 -5.21
N GLY A 165 14.06 -13.79 -5.05
CA GLY A 165 15.06 -14.09 -6.09
C GLY A 165 14.45 -14.42 -7.46
N PRO A 166 13.45 -15.33 -7.56
CA PRO A 166 12.76 -15.59 -8.82
C PRO A 166 11.94 -14.40 -9.35
N MET A 167 11.42 -13.52 -8.48
CA MET A 167 10.75 -12.28 -8.92
C MET A 167 11.76 -11.33 -9.56
N LEU A 168 12.96 -11.18 -8.99
CA LEU A 168 14.00 -10.34 -9.57
C LEU A 168 14.40 -10.83 -10.98
N LEU A 169 14.53 -12.15 -11.17
CA LEU A 169 14.77 -12.70 -12.51
C LEU A 169 13.58 -12.49 -13.47
N ALA A 170 12.35 -12.58 -12.99
CA ALA A 170 11.14 -12.30 -13.76
C ALA A 170 11.08 -10.83 -14.20
N ILE A 171 11.43 -9.90 -13.31
CA ILE A 171 11.56 -8.46 -13.58
C ILE A 171 12.51 -8.23 -14.77
N HIS A 172 13.69 -8.84 -14.76
CA HIS A 172 14.66 -8.68 -15.86
C HIS A 172 14.17 -9.28 -17.18
N GLN A 173 13.45 -10.42 -17.16
CA GLN A 173 12.80 -10.94 -18.36
C GLN A 173 11.74 -9.97 -18.90
N LEU A 174 10.91 -9.37 -18.01
CA LEU A 174 9.87 -8.44 -18.42
C LEU A 174 10.43 -7.13 -18.98
N ILE A 175 11.51 -6.62 -18.38
CA ILE A 175 12.24 -5.44 -18.88
C ILE A 175 12.69 -5.67 -20.32
N GLU A 176 13.28 -6.83 -20.62
CA GLU A 176 13.69 -7.20 -21.98
C GLU A 176 12.49 -7.38 -22.91
N ALA A 177 11.44 -8.08 -22.47
CA ALA A 177 10.26 -8.40 -23.28
C ALA A 177 9.47 -7.15 -23.71
N LEU A 178 9.35 -6.15 -22.83
CA LEU A 178 8.60 -4.92 -23.11
C LEU A 178 9.48 -3.75 -23.56
N GLY A 179 10.82 -3.94 -23.57
CA GLY A 179 11.77 -2.87 -23.84
C GLY A 179 11.60 -1.69 -22.87
N ILE A 180 11.45 -1.97 -21.57
CA ILE A 180 11.24 -0.94 -20.54
C ILE A 180 12.43 0.01 -20.55
N TYR A 181 12.15 1.32 -20.64
CA TYR A 181 13.16 2.35 -20.75
C TYR A 181 13.97 2.44 -19.46
N LYS A 182 15.30 2.44 -19.62
CA LYS A 182 16.24 2.49 -18.50
C LYS A 182 16.54 3.93 -18.09
N GLU A 183 16.96 4.10 -16.85
CA GLU A 183 17.54 5.37 -16.41
C GLU A 183 19.04 5.49 -16.69
N GLN A 184 19.60 6.67 -16.44
CA GLN A 184 21.06 6.86 -16.49
C GLN A 184 21.77 5.91 -15.52
N PRO A 185 22.93 5.37 -15.89
CA PRO A 185 23.70 4.50 -15.01
C PRO A 185 23.99 5.15 -13.65
N LEU A 186 23.76 4.39 -12.58
CA LEU A 186 24.07 4.80 -11.21
C LEU A 186 25.53 4.52 -10.90
N THR A 187 26.10 5.32 -10.00
CA THR A 187 27.46 5.10 -9.47
C THR A 187 27.45 4.00 -8.39
N VAL A 188 26.96 2.82 -8.75
CA VAL A 188 26.96 1.61 -7.92
C VAL A 188 27.59 0.48 -8.72
N GLU A 189 28.64 -0.15 -8.18
CA GLU A 189 29.37 -1.22 -8.86
C GLU A 189 28.64 -2.55 -8.65
N LEU A 190 27.65 -2.84 -9.50
CA LEU A 190 26.96 -4.13 -9.51
C LEU A 190 27.61 -5.10 -10.51
N PRO A 191 27.65 -6.40 -10.21
CA PRO A 191 27.95 -7.43 -11.19
C PRO A 191 27.05 -7.33 -12.43
N ASN A 192 27.60 -7.51 -13.64
CA ASN A 192 26.82 -7.44 -14.88
C ASN A 192 25.79 -8.58 -15.01
N ASP A 193 26.12 -9.77 -14.49
CA ASP A 193 25.21 -10.89 -14.46
C ASP A 193 24.28 -10.76 -13.25
N ILE A 194 22.97 -10.69 -13.51
CA ILE A 194 21.94 -10.62 -12.47
C ILE A 194 22.01 -11.82 -11.51
N ASN A 195 22.47 -12.99 -11.97
CA ASN A 195 22.63 -14.17 -11.12
C ASN A 195 23.69 -13.99 -10.04
N GLU A 196 24.71 -13.17 -10.29
CA GLU A 196 25.74 -12.83 -9.30
C GLU A 196 25.22 -11.82 -8.27
N GLN A 197 24.21 -11.03 -8.63
CA GLN A 197 23.56 -10.07 -7.73
C GLN A 197 22.55 -10.74 -6.77
N LEU A 198 21.98 -11.89 -7.16
CA LEU A 198 20.95 -12.58 -6.36
C LEU A 198 21.41 -12.82 -4.92
N TYR A 199 20.61 -12.33 -3.99
CA TYR A 199 20.80 -12.32 -2.55
C TYR A 199 22.02 -11.54 -2.04
N ASN A 200 22.70 -10.79 -2.92
CA ASN A 200 23.94 -10.07 -2.62
C ASN A 200 23.82 -8.55 -2.78
N ARG A 201 22.67 -8.00 -3.22
CA ARG A 201 22.53 -6.55 -3.49
C ARG A 201 22.85 -5.67 -2.29
N HIS A 202 22.43 -6.06 -1.09
CA HIS A 202 22.77 -5.40 0.18
C HIS A 202 24.28 -5.17 0.43
N LEU A 203 25.17 -5.92 -0.23
CA LEU A 203 26.61 -5.72 -0.13
C LEU A 203 27.10 -4.49 -0.91
N PHE A 204 26.40 -4.13 -1.98
CA PHE A 204 26.74 -3.04 -2.90
C PHE A 204 25.98 -1.75 -2.60
N LEU A 205 24.88 -1.83 -1.84
CA LEU A 205 24.10 -0.66 -1.47
C LEU A 205 24.91 0.30 -0.58
N PRO A 206 24.66 1.62 -0.70
CA PRO A 206 25.36 2.63 0.10
C PRO A 206 25.24 2.43 1.61
N LYS A 207 26.29 2.85 2.31
CA LYS A 207 26.39 2.81 3.77
C LYS A 207 26.96 4.12 4.28
N THR A 208 26.55 4.52 5.48
CA THR A 208 27.20 5.59 6.23
C THR A 208 28.43 5.01 6.91
N PRO A 209 29.65 5.50 6.57
CA PRO A 209 30.88 4.99 7.17
C PRO A 209 30.91 5.24 8.67
N TRP A 210 31.41 4.28 9.45
CA TRP A 210 31.47 4.38 10.91
C TRP A 210 32.19 5.63 11.40
N GLN A 211 33.15 6.17 10.64
CA GLN A 211 33.88 7.40 10.99
C GLN A 211 32.98 8.65 11.02
N LYS A 212 31.87 8.63 10.27
CA LYS A 212 30.88 9.72 10.23
C LYS A 212 29.77 9.56 11.27
N ARG A 213 29.74 8.42 11.99
CA ARG A 213 28.74 8.14 13.03
C ARG A 213 29.11 8.82 14.36
N PRO A 214 28.15 9.07 15.26
CA PRO A 214 28.42 9.67 16.57
C PRO A 214 29.39 8.84 17.42
N LYS A 215 30.44 9.49 17.96
CA LYS A 215 31.45 8.83 18.82
C LYS A 215 30.89 8.25 20.12
N LEU A 216 29.71 8.71 20.54
CA LEU A 216 29.01 8.25 21.73
C LEU A 216 28.28 6.91 21.50
N GLY A 217 28.06 6.51 20.24
CA GLY A 217 27.37 5.26 19.92
C GLY A 217 28.30 4.04 19.97
N VAL A 218 27.80 2.92 20.47
CA VAL A 218 28.54 1.64 20.55
C VAL A 218 29.06 1.21 19.17
N SER A 219 28.28 1.45 18.10
CA SER A 219 28.65 1.12 16.72
C SER A 219 29.89 1.83 16.20
N TYR A 220 30.19 3.04 16.70
CA TYR A 220 31.42 3.77 16.36
C TYR A 220 32.65 3.03 16.90
N TRP A 221 32.58 2.56 18.14
CA TRP A 221 33.65 1.79 18.78
C TRP A 221 33.81 0.39 18.19
N LEU A 222 32.71 -0.20 17.72
CA LEU A 222 32.71 -1.45 16.95
C LEU A 222 33.14 -1.26 15.48
N LYS A 223 33.41 -0.03 15.03
CA LYS A 223 33.78 0.31 13.64
C LYS A 223 32.81 -0.26 12.62
N LYS A 224 31.51 -0.26 12.94
CA LYS A 224 30.45 -0.84 12.11
C LYS A 224 29.80 0.25 11.27
N ASP A 225 29.89 0.10 9.95
CA ASP A 225 29.15 0.94 9.00
C ASP A 225 27.64 0.73 9.16
N GLU A 226 26.88 1.75 8.80
CA GLU A 226 25.42 1.75 8.87
C GLU A 226 24.83 1.67 7.47
N PRO A 227 24.18 0.55 7.09
CA PRO A 227 23.47 0.47 5.83
C PRO A 227 22.45 1.60 5.70
N HIS A 228 22.35 2.19 4.51
CA HIS A 228 21.29 3.15 4.22
C HIS A 228 19.92 2.48 4.09
N PHE A 229 19.90 1.21 3.69
CA PHE A 229 18.70 0.39 3.56
C PHE A 229 18.87 -0.79 4.52
N SER A 230 18.16 -0.74 5.65
CA SER A 230 18.40 -1.56 6.84
C SER A 230 17.64 -2.88 6.90
N SER A 231 16.78 -3.18 5.92
CA SER A 231 15.99 -4.41 5.92
C SER A 231 16.85 -5.66 6.08
N VAL A 232 16.46 -6.50 7.05
CA VAL A 232 16.99 -7.87 7.23
C VAL A 232 16.81 -8.73 5.98
N LYS A 233 16.01 -8.27 5.02
CA LYS A 233 15.73 -8.93 3.74
C LYS A 233 16.12 -8.10 2.51
N ALA A 234 16.92 -7.03 2.65
CA ALA A 234 17.42 -6.19 1.54
C ALA A 234 18.32 -6.92 0.52
N HIS A 235 18.40 -8.25 0.58
CA HIS A 235 19.26 -9.10 -0.22
C HIS A 235 19.05 -8.95 -1.73
N ASN A 236 17.83 -8.61 -2.15
CA ASN A 236 17.41 -8.41 -3.56
C ASN A 236 16.77 -7.05 -3.83
N HIS A 237 17.01 -6.06 -2.97
CA HIS A 237 16.43 -4.71 -3.09
C HIS A 237 16.51 -4.16 -4.53
N LEU A 238 15.44 -3.53 -5.01
CA LEU A 238 15.39 -2.89 -6.33
C LEU A 238 16.21 -1.62 -6.36
N ILE A 239 16.94 -1.40 -7.45
CA ILE A 239 17.90 -0.32 -7.57
C ILE A 239 17.47 0.63 -8.70
N HIS A 240 17.16 0.07 -9.87
CA HIS A 240 16.94 0.86 -11.08
C HIS A 240 15.46 1.11 -11.33
N PHE A 241 15.11 2.27 -11.88
CA PHE A 241 13.75 2.67 -12.19
C PHE A 241 12.97 1.60 -12.99
N GLU A 242 13.57 1.02 -14.02
CA GLU A 242 12.94 -0.02 -14.83
C GLU A 242 12.56 -1.28 -14.03
N GLU A 243 13.26 -1.57 -12.94
CA GLU A 243 12.94 -2.71 -12.06
C GLU A 243 11.65 -2.45 -11.28
N TYR A 244 11.45 -1.21 -10.79
CA TYR A 244 10.21 -0.82 -10.11
C TYR A 244 9.02 -0.89 -11.07
N ILE A 245 9.16 -0.39 -12.30
CA ILE A 245 8.09 -0.45 -13.32
C ILE A 245 7.68 -1.90 -13.60
N ALA A 246 8.65 -2.80 -13.77
CA ALA A 246 8.38 -4.21 -13.97
C ALA A 246 7.73 -4.88 -12.75
N LEU A 247 8.18 -4.55 -11.52
CA LEU A 247 7.59 -5.06 -10.28
C LEU A 247 6.10 -4.70 -10.18
N TYR A 248 5.76 -3.44 -10.41
CA TYR A 248 4.36 -2.98 -10.38
C TYR A 248 3.48 -3.72 -11.39
N LEU A 249 3.97 -3.92 -12.62
CA LEU A 249 3.25 -4.70 -13.63
C LEU A 249 3.05 -6.15 -13.20
N LEU A 250 4.07 -6.81 -12.67
CA LEU A 250 3.98 -8.19 -12.19
C LEU A 250 3.07 -8.33 -10.96
N ASN A 251 2.90 -7.26 -10.17
CA ASN A 251 1.99 -7.27 -9.02
C ASN A 251 0.52 -7.01 -9.40
N PHE A 252 0.26 -6.35 -10.53
CA PHE A 252 -1.09 -5.94 -10.94
C PHE A 252 -1.64 -6.62 -12.19
N SER A 253 -0.84 -7.40 -12.91
CA SER A 253 -1.25 -7.93 -14.22
C SER A 253 -0.95 -9.41 -14.42
N ALA A 254 -1.98 -10.20 -14.74
CA ALA A 254 -1.80 -11.57 -15.21
C ALA A 254 -1.17 -11.60 -16.62
N ALA A 255 -1.45 -10.61 -17.47
CA ALA A 255 -0.89 -10.52 -18.82
C ALA A 255 0.63 -10.25 -18.80
N ALA A 256 1.13 -9.48 -17.83
CA ALA A 256 2.56 -9.24 -17.67
C ALA A 256 3.32 -10.56 -17.40
N TRP A 257 2.75 -11.47 -16.61
CA TRP A 257 3.33 -12.79 -16.36
C TRP A 257 3.34 -13.71 -17.59
N GLN A 258 2.49 -13.46 -18.60
CA GLN A 258 2.56 -14.20 -19.87
C GLN A 258 3.79 -13.82 -20.71
N CYS A 259 4.41 -12.67 -20.40
CA CYS A 259 5.65 -12.21 -21.02
C CYS A 259 6.90 -12.78 -20.33
N VAL A 260 6.74 -13.56 -19.25
CA VAL A 260 7.82 -14.14 -18.44
C VAL A 260 7.71 -15.66 -18.43
N ASP A 261 8.84 -16.36 -18.63
CA ASP A 261 8.90 -17.81 -18.46
C ASP A 261 9.35 -18.16 -17.04
N ILE A 262 8.42 -18.08 -16.09
CA ILE A 262 8.68 -18.41 -14.68
C ILE A 262 9.14 -19.87 -14.49
N GLN A 263 8.77 -20.78 -15.39
CA GLN A 263 9.17 -22.19 -15.27
C GLN A 263 10.66 -22.37 -15.55
N SER A 264 11.20 -21.63 -16.53
CA SER A 264 12.63 -21.63 -16.86
C SER A 264 13.54 -20.99 -15.79
N ILE A 265 12.98 -20.12 -14.94
CA ILE A 265 13.74 -19.40 -13.90
C ILE A 265 14.33 -20.38 -12.89
N THR A 266 15.66 -20.42 -12.77
CA THR A 266 16.38 -21.32 -11.86
C THR A 266 17.49 -20.57 -11.14
N TYR A 267 17.84 -21.06 -9.94
CA TYR A 267 18.97 -20.51 -9.19
C TYR A 267 20.29 -21.06 -9.74
N ALA A 268 21.13 -20.19 -10.29
CA ALA A 268 22.43 -20.56 -10.85
C ALA A 268 23.58 -20.55 -9.82
N GLY A 269 23.35 -20.02 -8.61
CA GLY A 269 24.37 -19.93 -7.58
C GLY A 269 24.65 -21.27 -6.87
N GLN A 270 25.76 -21.31 -6.11
CA GLN A 270 26.23 -22.52 -5.44
C GLN A 270 25.77 -22.65 -3.97
N ASN A 271 25.15 -21.61 -3.40
CA ASN A 271 24.73 -21.63 -2.00
C ASN A 271 23.41 -22.42 -1.83
N GLU A 272 23.46 -23.56 -1.12
CA GLU A 272 22.29 -24.44 -0.94
C GLU A 272 21.17 -23.82 -0.08
N GLN A 273 21.49 -22.92 0.85
CA GLN A 273 20.48 -22.18 1.62
C GLN A 273 19.70 -21.23 0.70
N ASN A 274 20.41 -20.44 -0.11
CA ASN A 274 19.79 -19.54 -1.08
C ASN A 274 18.99 -20.30 -2.13
N LYS A 275 19.45 -21.47 -2.56
CA LYS A 275 18.71 -22.36 -3.47
C LYS A 275 17.40 -22.84 -2.85
N THR A 276 17.42 -23.20 -1.56
CA THR A 276 16.22 -23.62 -0.82
C THR A 276 15.21 -22.48 -0.72
N ILE A 277 15.67 -21.29 -0.34
CA ILE A 277 14.86 -20.07 -0.27
C ILE A 277 14.26 -19.75 -1.65
N PHE A 278 15.10 -19.70 -2.68
CA PHE A 278 14.68 -19.44 -4.06
C PHE A 278 13.58 -20.39 -4.54
N ASN A 279 13.70 -21.68 -4.25
CA ASN A 279 12.71 -22.66 -4.67
C ASN A 279 11.38 -22.48 -3.92
N ALA A 280 11.42 -22.16 -2.62
CA ALA A 280 10.22 -21.86 -1.84
C ALA A 280 9.53 -20.58 -2.36
N GLU A 281 10.29 -19.51 -2.57
CA GLU A 281 9.81 -18.26 -3.16
C GLU A 281 9.22 -18.49 -4.56
N LYS A 282 9.87 -19.29 -5.40
CA LYS A 282 9.37 -19.62 -6.75
C LYS A 282 8.03 -20.33 -6.68
N SER A 283 7.87 -21.28 -5.75
CA SER A 283 6.60 -21.97 -5.55
C SER A 283 5.50 -20.99 -5.12
N ALA A 284 5.79 -20.11 -4.16
CA ALA A 284 4.84 -19.11 -3.67
C ALA A 284 4.45 -18.11 -4.77
N LEU A 285 5.40 -17.69 -5.62
CA LEU A 285 5.12 -16.84 -6.77
C LEU A 285 4.27 -17.53 -7.82
N ILE A 286 4.53 -18.80 -8.15
CA ILE A 286 3.69 -19.56 -9.09
C ILE A 286 2.25 -19.65 -8.59
N ASP A 287 2.03 -19.79 -7.28
CA ASP A 287 0.68 -19.78 -6.72
C ASP A 287 0.07 -18.37 -6.71
N TYR A 288 0.87 -17.33 -6.48
CA TYR A 288 0.45 -15.93 -6.56
C TYR A 288 -0.08 -15.56 -7.96
N THR A 289 0.64 -15.95 -9.03
CA THR A 289 0.23 -15.60 -10.40
C THR A 289 -1.12 -16.18 -10.81
N LYS A 290 -1.52 -17.32 -10.24
CA LYS A 290 -2.83 -17.95 -10.52
C LYS A 290 -4.01 -17.10 -10.06
N GLY A 291 -3.82 -16.26 -9.05
CA GLY A 291 -4.87 -15.41 -8.49
C GLY A 291 -4.98 -14.03 -9.14
N LEU A 292 -4.02 -13.62 -9.98
CA LEU A 292 -3.97 -12.25 -10.49
C LEU A 292 -5.19 -11.85 -11.33
N SER A 293 -5.74 -12.76 -12.13
CA SER A 293 -6.95 -12.47 -12.91
C SER A 293 -8.18 -12.19 -12.04
N ASP A 294 -8.30 -12.84 -10.88
CA ASP A 294 -9.35 -12.54 -9.90
C ASP A 294 -9.16 -11.13 -9.32
N VAL A 295 -7.92 -10.74 -9.02
CA VAL A 295 -7.60 -9.41 -8.50
C VAL A 295 -7.82 -8.33 -9.56
N GLU A 296 -7.41 -8.55 -10.80
CA GLU A 296 -7.69 -7.65 -11.93
C GLU A 296 -9.20 -7.44 -12.13
N ARG A 297 -9.98 -8.52 -12.02
CA ARG A 297 -11.44 -8.44 -12.05
C ARG A 297 -12.00 -7.59 -10.90
N LEU A 298 -11.46 -7.68 -9.68
CA LEU A 298 -11.86 -6.81 -8.57
C LEU A 298 -11.56 -5.34 -8.88
N PHE A 299 -10.35 -5.05 -9.36
CA PHE A 299 -9.90 -3.73 -9.74
C PHE A 299 -10.73 -3.09 -10.88
N ALA A 300 -11.25 -3.90 -11.81
CA ALA A 300 -12.14 -3.43 -12.87
C ALA A 300 -13.57 -3.09 -12.39
N ASN A 301 -13.99 -3.56 -11.21
CA ASN A 301 -15.38 -3.47 -10.75
C ASN A 301 -15.56 -2.70 -9.43
N VAL A 302 -14.48 -2.29 -8.77
CA VAL A 302 -14.52 -1.55 -7.50
C VAL A 302 -13.53 -0.40 -7.55
N SER A 303 -13.96 0.80 -7.15
CA SER A 303 -13.07 1.95 -7.07
C SER A 303 -11.96 1.67 -6.06
N THR A 304 -10.73 1.61 -6.55
CA THR A 304 -9.55 1.18 -5.82
C THR A 304 -8.63 2.36 -5.57
N LEU A 305 -8.54 2.76 -4.30
CA LEU A 305 -7.73 3.88 -3.84
C LEU A 305 -6.62 3.37 -2.94
N MET A 306 -5.42 3.94 -3.09
CA MET A 306 -4.22 3.46 -2.42
C MET A 306 -3.47 4.60 -1.73
N ILE A 307 -2.54 4.26 -0.84
CA ILE A 307 -1.49 5.15 -0.34
C ILE A 307 -0.24 4.28 -0.10
N PHE A 308 0.97 4.80 -0.35
CA PHE A 308 2.21 4.04 -0.11
C PHE A 308 2.48 3.81 1.38
N ASP A 309 3.25 2.78 1.65
CA ASP A 309 4.05 2.66 2.87
C ASP A 309 5.56 2.63 2.57
N ASP A 310 6.38 2.23 3.54
CA ASP A 310 7.82 2.07 3.34
C ASP A 310 8.16 1.00 2.31
N HIS A 311 7.59 -0.22 2.34
CA HIS A 311 8.00 -1.28 1.42
C HIS A 311 7.68 -0.99 -0.06
N ASP A 312 6.78 -0.04 -0.37
CA ASP A 312 6.61 0.49 -1.73
C ASP A 312 7.89 1.19 -2.27
N VAL A 313 8.77 1.64 -1.36
CA VAL A 313 10.02 2.36 -1.64
C VAL A 313 11.24 1.65 -1.05
N THR A 314 11.34 1.57 0.27
CA THR A 314 12.34 0.84 1.05
C THR A 314 11.94 0.80 2.52
N ASP A 315 12.24 -0.29 3.24
CA ASP A 315 12.05 -0.43 4.69
C ASP A 315 12.62 0.75 5.49
N ASP A 316 11.99 1.09 6.62
CA ASP A 316 12.31 2.24 7.48
C ASP A 316 12.26 3.63 6.76
N TRP A 317 11.55 3.76 5.63
CA TRP A 317 11.54 5.00 4.85
C TRP A 317 11.08 6.20 5.69
N ASN A 318 11.97 7.19 5.80
CA ASN A 318 11.79 8.41 6.60
C ASN A 318 11.53 8.14 8.09
N LEU A 319 12.01 7.01 8.63
CA LEU A 319 11.80 6.66 10.04
C LEU A 319 12.47 7.65 11.00
N THR A 320 13.66 8.16 10.67
CA THR A 320 14.41 9.10 11.50
C THR A 320 15.01 10.24 10.67
N ALA A 321 15.18 11.42 11.28
CA ALA A 321 15.82 12.56 10.61
C ALA A 321 17.29 12.26 10.21
N GLY A 322 17.98 11.41 10.98
CA GLY A 322 19.33 10.94 10.68
C GLY A 322 19.38 10.07 9.42
N TRP A 323 18.40 9.18 9.25
CA TRP A 323 18.23 8.38 8.03
C TRP A 323 17.97 9.28 6.82
N GLU A 324 17.01 10.22 6.92
CA GLU A 324 16.71 11.18 5.84
C GLU A 324 17.95 11.97 5.41
N GLN A 325 18.77 12.40 6.38
CA GLN A 325 20.01 13.10 6.11
C GLN A 325 21.03 12.20 5.38
N ALA A 326 21.21 10.95 5.80
CA ALA A 326 22.12 10.01 5.16
C ALA A 326 21.73 9.72 3.71
N ILE A 327 20.43 9.52 3.46
CA ILE A 327 19.87 9.27 2.13
C ILE A 327 20.02 10.50 1.23
N SER A 328 19.63 11.67 1.70
CA SER A 328 19.68 12.91 0.90
C SER A 328 21.10 13.32 0.51
N GLN A 329 22.11 12.96 1.30
CA GLN A 329 23.52 13.24 1.04
C GLN A 329 24.21 12.22 0.12
N ASN A 330 23.58 11.07 -0.17
CA ASN A 330 24.11 10.06 -1.07
C ASN A 330 23.32 10.01 -2.39
N PRO A 331 23.94 10.35 -3.54
CA PRO A 331 23.24 10.40 -4.83
C PRO A 331 22.56 9.08 -5.23
N VAL A 332 23.17 7.94 -4.95
CA VAL A 332 22.61 6.62 -5.27
C VAL A 332 21.42 6.33 -4.37
N SER A 333 21.54 6.54 -3.05
CA SER A 333 20.42 6.31 -2.13
C SER A 333 19.22 7.20 -2.44
N LYS A 334 19.47 8.50 -2.68
CA LYS A 334 18.42 9.45 -3.07
C LYS A 334 17.71 8.99 -4.35
N ARG A 335 18.47 8.47 -5.33
CA ARG A 335 17.92 8.01 -6.61
C ARG A 335 17.05 6.77 -6.45
N ILE A 336 17.47 5.79 -5.64
CA ILE A 336 16.66 4.59 -5.33
C ILE A 336 15.31 4.99 -4.69
N VAL A 337 15.33 5.84 -3.67
CA VAL A 337 14.09 6.36 -3.04
C VAL A 337 13.22 7.10 -4.04
N SER A 338 13.84 7.94 -4.88
CA SER A 338 13.11 8.67 -5.92
C SER A 338 12.50 7.71 -6.95
N ASN A 339 13.14 6.60 -7.31
CA ASN A 339 12.59 5.59 -8.22
C ASN A 339 11.33 4.93 -7.66
N GLY A 340 11.33 4.59 -6.37
CA GLY A 340 10.15 4.10 -5.67
C GLY A 340 9.00 5.11 -5.72
N LEU A 341 9.27 6.36 -5.38
CA LEU A 341 8.25 7.42 -5.37
C LEU A 341 7.69 7.74 -6.77
N ILE A 342 8.52 7.76 -7.82
CA ILE A 342 8.05 7.94 -9.20
C ILE A 342 7.15 6.77 -9.61
N SER A 343 7.53 5.54 -9.27
CA SER A 343 6.77 4.35 -9.63
C SER A 343 5.44 4.28 -8.88
N TYR A 344 5.43 4.64 -7.60
CA TYR A 344 4.18 4.85 -6.86
C TYR A 344 3.29 5.90 -7.54
N TRP A 345 3.85 7.05 -7.92
CA TRP A 345 3.09 8.10 -8.58
C TRP A 345 2.43 7.58 -9.87
N LEU A 346 3.20 6.86 -10.69
CA LEU A 346 2.70 6.26 -11.94
C LEU A 346 1.63 5.20 -11.70
N PHE A 347 1.80 4.29 -10.74
CA PHE A 347 0.91 3.11 -10.62
C PHE A 347 -0.21 3.26 -9.60
N GLN A 348 -0.09 4.18 -8.65
CA GLN A 348 -1.05 4.36 -7.56
C GLN A 348 -1.51 5.83 -7.47
N GLY A 349 -0.55 6.75 -7.31
CA GLY A 349 -0.79 8.15 -6.97
C GLY A 349 -1.64 8.91 -8.00
N MET A 350 -1.30 8.81 -9.28
CA MET A 350 -2.02 9.48 -10.38
C MET A 350 -3.52 9.13 -10.43
N GLY A 351 -3.84 7.88 -10.08
CA GLY A 351 -5.23 7.42 -10.05
C GLY A 351 -6.01 7.93 -8.82
N ASN A 352 -5.34 8.13 -7.69
CA ASN A 352 -5.97 8.46 -6.41
C ASN A 352 -6.70 9.79 -6.41
N ASP A 353 -6.22 10.78 -7.17
CA ASP A 353 -6.81 12.11 -7.30
C ASP A 353 -7.27 12.43 -8.73
N ALA A 354 -7.39 11.40 -9.58
CA ALA A 354 -7.80 11.52 -10.98
C ALA A 354 -7.01 12.61 -11.76
N LEU A 355 -5.69 12.65 -11.57
CA LEU A 355 -4.76 13.59 -12.21
C LEU A 355 -4.96 15.07 -11.87
N THR A 356 -5.74 15.41 -10.86
CA THR A 356 -6.03 16.82 -10.53
C THR A 356 -4.80 17.57 -10.05
N LYS A 357 -4.11 17.08 -9.01
CA LYS A 357 -2.85 17.65 -8.51
C LYS A 357 -1.66 16.84 -9.03
N THR A 358 -1.75 15.52 -8.98
CA THR A 358 -0.67 14.62 -9.43
C THR A 358 -0.38 14.72 -10.93
N GLY A 359 -1.36 15.13 -11.74
CA GLY A 359 -1.20 15.33 -13.18
C GLY A 359 -0.24 16.47 -13.54
N THR A 360 0.02 17.40 -12.61
CA THR A 360 0.97 18.51 -12.80
C THR A 360 2.41 18.02 -13.02
N LEU A 361 2.74 16.81 -12.53
CA LEU A 361 4.06 16.18 -12.69
C LEU A 361 4.29 15.58 -14.09
N ILE A 362 3.22 15.30 -14.86
CA ILE A 362 3.31 14.57 -16.14
C ILE A 362 4.23 15.29 -17.14
N ALA A 363 4.09 16.61 -17.27
CA ALA A 363 4.87 17.37 -18.25
C ALA A 363 6.37 17.32 -17.95
N ALA A 364 6.75 17.53 -16.68
CA ALA A 364 8.13 17.47 -16.23
C ALA A 364 8.70 16.05 -16.34
N PHE A 365 7.92 15.03 -16.00
CA PHE A 365 8.30 13.63 -16.17
C PHE A 365 8.57 13.30 -17.65
N LYS A 366 7.64 13.64 -18.56
CA LYS A 366 7.81 13.38 -20.00
C LYS A 366 9.05 14.09 -20.57
N HIS A 367 9.35 15.31 -20.10
CA HIS A 367 10.54 16.04 -20.52
C HIS A 367 11.85 15.39 -20.04
N SER A 368 11.80 14.53 -19.02
CA SER A 368 12.98 13.81 -18.53
C SER A 368 13.39 12.64 -19.42
N LEU A 369 12.58 12.22 -20.39
CA LEU A 369 12.98 11.19 -21.36
C LEU A 369 13.83 11.82 -22.48
N ALA A 370 15.09 11.39 -22.58
CA ALA A 370 15.95 11.82 -23.69
C ALA A 370 15.51 11.15 -25.01
N SER A 371 15.93 11.72 -26.14
CA SER A 371 15.67 11.16 -27.48
C SER A 371 16.26 9.75 -27.71
N SER A 372 17.18 9.33 -26.84
CA SER A 372 17.74 7.98 -26.81
C SER A 372 16.90 6.96 -26.02
N ASN A 373 15.69 7.34 -25.57
CA ASN A 373 14.83 6.54 -24.67
C ASN A 373 15.51 6.17 -23.34
N ILE A 374 16.32 7.08 -22.79
CA ILE A 374 16.94 6.93 -21.47
C ILE A 374 16.45 8.06 -20.56
N TRP A 375 15.99 7.71 -19.37
CA TRP A 375 15.50 8.68 -18.39
C TRP A 375 16.62 9.52 -17.77
N GLN A 376 16.39 10.83 -17.67
CA GLN A 376 17.28 11.82 -17.06
C GLN A 376 16.54 12.60 -15.96
N PHE A 377 16.34 11.95 -14.82
CA PHE A 377 15.46 12.46 -13.77
C PHE A 377 16.01 13.63 -12.94
N LYS A 378 17.28 14.03 -13.09
CA LYS A 378 17.91 15.05 -12.23
C LYS A 378 17.07 16.33 -12.08
N THR A 379 16.45 16.82 -13.16
CA THR A 379 15.57 17.99 -13.12
C THR A 379 14.20 17.65 -12.52
N PHE A 380 13.65 16.49 -12.88
CA PHE A 380 12.35 16.03 -12.41
C PHE A 380 12.34 15.76 -10.89
N ASP A 381 13.44 15.29 -10.32
CA ASP A 381 13.57 15.00 -8.88
C ASP A 381 13.26 16.20 -8.01
N LYS A 382 13.62 17.40 -8.48
CA LYS A 382 13.31 18.62 -7.76
C LYS A 382 11.79 18.81 -7.69
N THR A 383 11.12 18.74 -8.84
CA THR A 383 9.65 18.85 -8.93
C THR A 383 8.96 17.77 -8.10
N LEU A 384 9.46 16.54 -8.12
CA LEU A 384 8.94 15.42 -7.33
C LEU A 384 9.11 15.66 -5.83
N THR A 385 10.28 16.13 -5.39
CA THR A 385 10.56 16.39 -3.96
C THR A 385 9.73 17.56 -3.43
N GLU A 386 9.43 18.55 -4.27
CA GLU A 386 8.60 19.71 -3.91
C GLU A 386 7.09 19.39 -3.93
N PHE A 387 6.68 18.23 -4.45
CA PHE A 387 5.28 17.81 -4.49
C PHE A 387 4.85 17.22 -3.14
N SER A 388 3.84 17.85 -2.53
CA SER A 388 3.38 17.55 -1.16
C SER A 388 1.95 17.01 -1.08
N HIS A 389 1.31 16.70 -2.21
CA HIS A 389 -0.13 16.38 -2.27
C HIS A 389 -0.40 14.90 -2.54
N TRP A 390 0.25 14.01 -1.78
CA TRP A 390 -0.02 12.56 -1.83
C TRP A 390 -1.28 12.16 -1.05
N HIS A 391 -1.63 12.93 -0.03
CA HIS A 391 -2.89 12.82 0.72
C HIS A 391 -4.07 13.30 -0.14
N TYR A 392 -5.25 12.74 0.12
CA TYR A 392 -6.47 13.08 -0.61
C TYR A 392 -7.72 12.78 0.22
N GLU A 393 -8.86 13.29 -0.25
CA GLU A 393 -10.15 13.12 0.41
C GLU A 393 -11.21 12.65 -0.58
N LEU A 394 -12.21 11.95 -0.08
CA LEU A 394 -13.44 11.60 -0.79
C LEU A 394 -14.62 12.29 -0.11
N THR A 395 -15.49 12.89 -0.90
CA THR A 395 -16.70 13.60 -0.43
C THR A 395 -17.90 12.67 -0.22
N THR A 396 -17.63 11.42 0.12
CA THR A 396 -18.63 10.40 0.48
C THR A 396 -19.25 10.69 1.85
N VAL A 397 -20.28 9.91 2.21
CA VAL A 397 -20.86 9.90 3.55
C VAL A 397 -20.72 8.49 4.16
N PRO A 398 -19.90 8.29 5.20
CA PRO A 398 -18.99 9.26 5.84
C PRO A 398 -17.87 9.76 4.90
N LYS A 399 -17.31 10.92 5.23
CA LYS A 399 -16.16 11.50 4.52
C LYS A 399 -14.94 10.59 4.71
N VAL A 400 -14.14 10.40 3.67
CA VAL A 400 -12.86 9.65 3.77
C VAL A 400 -11.70 10.62 3.64
N VAL A 401 -10.75 10.56 4.58
CA VAL A 401 -9.52 11.35 4.61
C VAL A 401 -8.34 10.38 4.59
N VAL A 402 -7.54 10.41 3.53
CA VAL A 402 -6.36 9.54 3.38
C VAL A 402 -5.10 10.34 3.67
N LEU A 403 -4.32 9.88 4.65
CA LEU A 403 -3.14 10.56 5.16
C LEU A 403 -1.88 10.11 4.43
N ASP A 404 -0.94 11.04 4.24
CA ASP A 404 0.43 10.72 3.87
C ASP A 404 1.31 10.85 5.13
N THR A 405 1.62 9.71 5.73
CA THR A 405 2.39 9.60 6.98
C THR A 405 3.87 9.27 6.76
N ARG A 406 4.35 9.28 5.50
CA ARG A 406 5.74 8.96 5.17
C ARG A 406 6.50 10.19 4.69
N THR A 407 5.89 11.07 3.88
CA THR A 407 6.59 12.28 3.40
C THR A 407 6.37 13.52 4.27
N HIS A 408 5.31 13.53 5.10
CA HIS A 408 4.99 14.64 6.02
C HIS A 408 5.30 14.34 7.49
N ARG A 409 6.32 13.52 7.74
CA ARG A 409 6.70 13.18 9.11
C ARG A 409 7.28 14.37 9.87
N TRP A 410 6.90 14.49 11.14
CA TRP A 410 7.51 15.43 12.06
C TRP A 410 8.92 14.95 12.44
N ARG A 411 9.93 15.81 12.31
CA ARG A 411 11.33 15.48 12.59
C ARG A 411 11.72 15.87 14.00
N ASN A 412 12.40 14.96 14.71
CA ASN A 412 12.97 15.27 16.01
C ASN A 412 14.22 16.15 15.86
N GLU A 413 14.09 17.43 16.25
CA GLU A 413 15.18 18.41 16.16
C GLU A 413 16.24 18.25 17.27
N GLN A 414 15.95 17.49 18.34
CA GLN A 414 16.86 17.29 19.47
C GLN A 414 17.69 16.02 19.33
N ASN A 415 17.07 14.92 18.88
CA ASN A 415 17.74 13.64 18.66
C ASN A 415 17.36 13.05 17.31
N PHE A 416 18.27 13.16 16.35
CA PHE A 416 18.03 12.75 14.95
C PHE A 416 17.91 11.23 14.78
N ASN A 417 18.27 10.43 15.79
CA ASN A 417 18.14 8.98 15.77
C ASN A 417 16.87 8.48 16.46
N GLU A 418 16.07 9.38 17.05
CA GLU A 418 14.74 9.01 17.55
C GLU A 418 13.74 8.95 16.39
N PRO A 419 12.75 8.04 16.47
CA PRO A 419 11.69 7.95 15.47
C PRO A 419 10.99 9.30 15.26
N SER A 420 10.81 9.66 14.00
CA SER A 420 10.02 10.81 13.56
C SER A 420 8.53 10.58 13.87
N GLY A 421 7.81 11.66 14.21
CA GLY A 421 6.35 11.59 14.38
C GLY A 421 5.66 11.43 13.02
N LEU A 422 4.51 10.74 12.99
CA LEU A 422 3.87 10.38 11.71
C LEU A 422 3.35 11.56 10.87
N LEU A 423 2.97 12.67 11.49
CA LEU A 423 2.54 13.88 10.81
C LEU A 423 3.14 15.13 11.45
N ASP A 424 3.51 16.09 10.61
CA ASP A 424 3.89 17.44 11.00
C ASP A 424 2.69 18.29 11.47
N TRP A 425 2.99 19.47 12.02
CA TRP A 425 1.97 20.36 12.58
C TRP A 425 1.01 20.92 11.53
N GLU A 426 1.47 21.14 10.30
CA GLU A 426 0.65 21.66 9.20
C GLU A 426 -0.40 20.62 8.84
N ARG A 427 0.00 19.37 8.56
CA ARG A 427 -0.92 18.28 8.20
C ARG A 427 -1.87 17.90 9.32
N LEU A 428 -1.44 17.99 10.58
CA LEU A 428 -2.36 17.82 11.71
C LEU A 428 -3.42 18.93 11.77
N THR A 429 -3.10 20.15 11.34
CA THR A 429 -4.08 21.25 11.26
C THR A 429 -5.04 21.05 10.10
N ASP A 430 -4.54 20.63 8.94
CA ASP A 430 -5.37 20.30 7.77
C ASP A 430 -6.34 19.16 8.11
N LEU A 431 -5.84 18.10 8.76
CA LEU A 431 -6.68 17.01 9.24
C LEU A 431 -7.76 17.52 10.18
N GLU A 432 -7.40 18.30 11.20
CA GLU A 432 -8.37 18.89 12.12
C GLU A 432 -9.45 19.67 11.36
N GLN A 433 -9.07 20.54 10.43
CA GLN A 433 -10.02 21.28 9.61
C GLN A 433 -10.94 20.36 8.78
N SER A 434 -10.42 19.26 8.26
CA SER A 434 -11.17 18.28 7.49
C SER A 434 -12.13 17.44 8.32
N LEU A 435 -11.86 17.28 9.62
CA LEU A 435 -12.73 16.61 10.59
C LEU A 435 -13.87 17.53 11.08
N LEU A 436 -13.63 18.84 11.16
CA LEU A 436 -14.66 19.79 11.56
C LEU A 436 -15.89 19.67 10.66
N SER A 437 -17.08 19.90 11.23
CA SER A 437 -18.38 19.94 10.54
C SER A 437 -18.88 18.63 9.92
N HIS A 438 -18.26 17.50 10.22
CA HIS A 438 -18.73 16.18 9.80
C HIS A 438 -19.10 15.34 11.03
N ASP A 439 -20.27 14.69 11.01
CA ASP A 439 -20.69 13.83 12.11
C ASP A 439 -19.93 12.50 12.13
N GLN A 440 -19.45 12.04 10.97
CA GLN A 440 -18.79 10.75 10.77
C GLN A 440 -17.65 10.87 9.77
N VAL A 441 -16.49 10.32 10.10
CA VAL A 441 -15.30 10.34 9.22
C VAL A 441 -14.56 9.00 9.24
N ILE A 442 -14.03 8.61 8.09
CA ILE A 442 -13.05 7.54 7.95
C ILE A 442 -11.68 8.16 7.66
N ILE A 443 -10.69 7.85 8.49
CA ILE A 443 -9.29 8.22 8.31
C ILE A 443 -8.54 6.98 7.83
N VAL A 444 -7.78 7.08 6.76
CA VAL A 444 -6.87 6.02 6.30
C VAL A 444 -5.44 6.43 6.61
N SER A 445 -4.74 5.65 7.41
CA SER A 445 -3.37 5.88 7.85
C SER A 445 -2.55 4.61 7.59
N PRO A 446 -1.46 4.66 6.81
CA PRO A 446 -0.61 3.49 6.56
C PRO A 446 -0.25 2.71 7.84
N ALA A 447 0.29 3.40 8.85
CA ALA A 447 0.56 2.84 10.17
C ALA A 447 -0.59 3.05 11.19
N PRO A 448 -0.80 2.13 12.15
CA PRO A 448 -1.84 2.26 13.20
C PRO A 448 -1.65 3.46 14.15
N VAL A 449 -2.75 4.14 14.47
CA VAL A 449 -2.80 5.21 15.49
C VAL A 449 -2.80 4.64 16.90
N PHE A 450 -3.71 3.71 17.13
CA PHE A 450 -3.89 3.04 18.41
C PHE A 450 -3.40 1.60 18.30
N GLY A 451 -2.08 1.42 18.39
CA GLY A 451 -1.45 0.09 18.38
C GLY A 451 -1.43 -0.60 19.75
N VAL A 452 -1.01 -1.86 19.76
CA VAL A 452 -0.70 -2.60 20.98
C VAL A 452 0.48 -1.90 21.67
N LYS A 453 0.26 -1.29 22.85
CA LYS A 453 1.30 -0.57 23.63
C LYS A 453 2.49 -1.43 24.08
N SER A 454 2.48 -2.71 23.73
CA SER A 454 3.52 -3.70 24.01
C SER A 454 4.72 -3.62 23.05
N ILE A 455 4.78 -2.69 22.10
CA ILE A 455 5.85 -2.63 21.09
C ILE A 455 7.26 -2.49 21.72
N GLU A 456 7.41 -1.84 22.86
CA GLU A 456 8.68 -1.85 23.62
C GLU A 456 8.97 -3.22 24.28
N ALA A 457 7.95 -3.93 24.76
CA ALA A 457 8.08 -5.28 25.31
C ALA A 457 8.37 -6.33 24.22
N ILE A 458 7.86 -6.12 23.00
CA ILE A 458 8.19 -6.85 21.78
C ILE A 458 9.69 -6.75 21.54
N GLN A 459 10.22 -5.54 21.40
CA GLN A 459 11.66 -5.30 21.19
C GLN A 459 12.54 -5.93 22.29
N ALA A 460 12.13 -5.81 23.56
CA ALA A 460 12.89 -6.36 24.69
C ALA A 460 12.93 -7.90 24.69
N LEU A 461 11.82 -8.57 24.34
CA LEU A 461 11.76 -10.03 24.26
C LEU A 461 12.56 -10.59 23.07
N PHE A 462 12.61 -9.86 21.94
CA PHE A 462 13.31 -10.29 20.73
C PHE A 462 14.83 -10.13 20.80
N ASN A 463 15.33 -9.09 21.46
CA ASN A 463 16.75 -8.96 21.77
C ASN A 463 17.29 -10.16 22.59
N MET A 464 16.44 -10.87 23.33
CA MET A 464 16.82 -12.06 24.10
C MET A 464 16.87 -13.36 23.29
N CYS A 465 16.22 -13.44 22.12
CA CYS A 465 16.08 -14.70 21.35
C CYS A 465 16.87 -14.74 20.02
N GLY A 466 17.66 -13.72 19.70
CA GLY A 466 18.59 -13.74 18.56
C GLY A 466 17.92 -13.78 17.18
N GLN A 467 16.62 -13.47 17.11
CA GLN A 467 15.84 -13.29 15.89
C GLN A 467 15.24 -11.88 15.96
N PRO A 468 15.79 -10.89 15.24
CA PRO A 468 15.20 -9.56 15.23
C PRO A 468 13.90 -9.63 14.42
N LEU A 469 12.77 -9.34 15.06
CA LEU A 469 11.62 -8.88 14.28
C LEU A 469 11.79 -7.39 14.03
N THR A 470 11.74 -7.04 12.75
CA THR A 470 11.30 -5.73 12.28
C THR A 470 9.82 -5.61 12.63
N VAL A 471 9.55 -5.11 13.84
CA VAL A 471 8.24 -4.54 14.17
C VAL A 471 8.49 -3.05 14.18
N ASP A 472 7.91 -2.35 13.22
CA ASP A 472 8.17 -0.96 12.99
C ASP A 472 7.73 -0.11 14.18
N VAL A 473 8.63 0.78 14.59
CA VAL A 473 8.43 1.69 15.72
C VAL A 473 7.67 2.92 15.23
N GLU A 474 6.63 2.70 14.44
CA GLU A 474 5.83 3.72 13.75
C GLU A 474 4.80 4.37 14.66
N ASN A 475 4.75 4.00 15.94
CA ASN A 475 3.64 4.39 16.81
C ASN A 475 3.45 5.92 16.80
N TRP A 476 2.23 6.39 16.52
CA TRP A 476 1.83 7.79 16.73
C TRP A 476 2.27 8.29 18.12
N MET A 477 2.28 7.38 19.10
CA MET A 477 2.68 7.61 20.48
C MET A 477 4.19 7.76 20.73
N ALA A 478 5.05 7.52 19.73
CA ALA A 478 6.50 7.71 19.85
C ALA A 478 6.88 9.19 20.06
N HIS A 479 6.00 10.12 19.67
CA HIS A 479 6.18 11.55 19.93
C HIS A 479 4.96 12.16 20.65
N GLU A 480 5.16 12.59 21.89
CA GLU A 480 4.09 13.09 22.76
C GLU A 480 3.34 14.31 22.20
N GLY A 481 3.97 15.16 21.38
CA GLY A 481 3.37 16.40 20.87
C GLY A 481 2.33 16.20 19.78
N SER A 482 2.65 15.41 18.75
CA SER A 482 1.76 15.12 17.61
C SER A 482 0.60 14.21 18.04
N ALA A 483 0.87 13.19 18.85
CA ALA A 483 -0.15 12.34 19.46
C ALA A 483 -1.12 13.18 20.31
N ARG A 484 -0.59 14.10 21.13
CA ARG A 484 -1.43 14.96 21.97
C ARG A 484 -2.34 15.86 21.15
N LYS A 485 -1.85 16.48 20.07
CA LYS A 485 -2.69 17.30 19.19
C LYS A 485 -3.83 16.49 18.60
N LEU A 486 -3.54 15.31 18.02
CA LEU A 486 -4.58 14.45 17.44
C LEU A 486 -5.63 14.05 18.50
N LEU A 487 -5.17 13.62 19.68
CA LEU A 487 -6.05 13.25 20.78
C LEU A 487 -6.88 14.43 21.28
N ASP A 488 -6.30 15.62 21.37
CA ASP A 488 -7.02 16.83 21.77
C ASP A 488 -8.04 17.21 20.70
N THR A 489 -7.75 17.05 19.40
CA THR A 489 -8.71 17.22 18.31
C THR A 489 -9.90 16.27 18.49
N PHE A 490 -9.68 14.96 18.66
CA PHE A 490 -10.77 13.98 18.92
C PHE A 490 -11.52 14.20 20.25
N ARG A 491 -11.13 15.16 21.08
CA ARG A 491 -11.82 15.45 22.35
C ARG A 491 -12.71 16.68 22.29
N ARG A 492 -12.62 17.47 21.21
CA ARG A 492 -13.40 18.69 21.01
C ARG A 492 -14.84 18.34 20.62
N ASP A 493 -15.78 19.14 21.09
CA ASP A 493 -17.21 18.94 20.84
C ASP A 493 -17.64 19.31 19.40
N ASP A 494 -16.72 19.85 18.59
CA ASP A 494 -16.94 20.19 17.17
C ASP A 494 -16.32 19.17 16.20
N THR A 495 -15.93 18.00 16.71
CA THR A 495 -15.37 16.88 15.93
C THR A 495 -16.36 15.72 15.78
N PRO A 496 -16.12 14.80 14.82
CA PRO A 496 -17.08 13.75 14.50
C PRO A 496 -17.49 12.90 15.71
N ASN A 497 -18.76 12.53 15.76
CA ASN A 497 -19.30 11.57 16.74
C ASN A 497 -18.73 10.16 16.51
N GLU A 498 -18.43 9.83 15.27
CA GLU A 498 -17.84 8.54 14.91
C GLU A 498 -16.65 8.72 13.97
N THR A 499 -15.50 8.19 14.38
CA THR A 499 -14.27 8.19 13.59
C THR A 499 -13.78 6.77 13.41
N LEU A 500 -13.64 6.32 12.17
CA LEU A 500 -13.01 5.03 11.86
C LEU A 500 -11.59 5.29 11.34
N ILE A 501 -10.59 4.66 11.94
CA ILE A 501 -9.19 4.76 11.54
C ILE A 501 -8.80 3.42 10.94
N LEU A 502 -8.54 3.40 9.65
CA LEU A 502 -8.15 2.22 8.88
C LEU A 502 -6.63 2.19 8.73
N SER A 503 -5.98 1.09 9.11
CA SER A 503 -4.51 0.99 9.09
C SER A 503 -3.93 -0.35 8.67
N GLY A 504 -2.62 -0.33 8.36
CA GLY A 504 -1.84 -1.41 7.80
C GLY A 504 -0.53 -1.70 8.54
N ASP A 505 0.53 -2.05 7.78
CA ASP A 505 1.95 -2.17 8.17
C ASP A 505 2.36 -3.31 9.14
N VAL A 506 1.48 -3.73 10.05
CA VAL A 506 1.86 -4.63 11.15
C VAL A 506 1.79 -6.15 10.89
N HIS A 507 1.33 -6.59 9.72
CA HIS A 507 1.17 -8.01 9.30
C HIS A 507 0.20 -8.87 10.14
N TYR A 508 -0.64 -8.26 10.97
CA TYR A 508 -1.80 -8.90 11.62
C TYR A 508 -3.00 -7.95 11.67
N SER A 509 -4.17 -8.50 11.98
CA SER A 509 -5.43 -7.76 12.06
C SER A 509 -5.95 -7.61 13.49
N PHE A 510 -6.57 -6.47 13.81
CA PHE A 510 -7.17 -6.19 15.12
C PHE A 510 -8.25 -5.09 15.06
N CYS A 511 -9.09 -5.04 16.10
CA CYS A 511 -10.15 -4.04 16.26
C CYS A 511 -10.15 -3.47 17.67
N PHE A 512 -9.89 -2.17 17.82
CA PHE A 512 -9.98 -1.45 19.09
C PHE A 512 -11.00 -0.32 19.00
N SER A 513 -11.65 -0.01 20.12
CA SER A 513 -12.39 1.23 20.31
C SER A 513 -11.68 2.12 21.32
N VAL A 514 -11.82 3.42 21.13
CA VAL A 514 -11.23 4.44 22.00
C VAL A 514 -12.32 5.43 22.38
N GLN A 515 -12.50 5.62 23.68
CA GLN A 515 -13.52 6.51 24.25
C GLN A 515 -12.91 7.51 25.22
N LYS A 516 -13.56 8.67 25.33
CA LYS A 516 -13.22 9.71 26.32
C LYS A 516 -13.65 9.23 27.72
N ARG A 517 -12.78 9.33 28.72
CA ARG A 517 -13.14 8.92 30.10
C ARG A 517 -14.15 9.84 30.80
N PHE A 518 -14.28 11.10 30.35
CA PHE A 518 -15.12 12.13 30.99
C PHE A 518 -15.69 13.09 29.93
N GLY A 519 -17.01 13.29 29.90
CA GLY A 519 -17.70 14.26 29.04
C GLY A 519 -18.98 13.67 28.41
N ASP A 520 -19.92 14.54 28.02
CA ASP A 520 -21.25 14.14 27.51
C ASP A 520 -21.29 13.90 26.00
N HIS A 521 -20.21 14.22 25.27
CA HIS A 521 -20.13 14.03 23.82
C HIS A 521 -19.67 12.60 23.47
N PRO A 522 -20.49 11.79 22.78
CA PRO A 522 -20.09 10.47 22.34
C PRO A 522 -19.11 10.61 21.17
N ASN A 523 -17.80 10.66 21.44
CA ASN A 523 -16.78 10.53 20.39
C ASN A 523 -16.27 9.08 20.37
N ARG A 524 -16.84 8.28 19.48
CA ARG A 524 -16.46 6.88 19.28
C ARG A 524 -15.38 6.82 18.21
N VAL A 525 -14.15 6.50 18.63
CA VAL A 525 -13.04 6.30 17.69
C VAL A 525 -12.76 4.82 17.60
N TRP A 526 -12.73 4.27 16.38
CA TRP A 526 -12.40 2.88 16.12
C TRP A 526 -11.07 2.78 15.39
N GLN A 527 -10.16 1.94 15.87
CA GLN A 527 -8.97 1.54 15.15
C GLN A 527 -9.22 0.16 14.53
N LEU A 528 -9.32 0.13 13.21
CA LEU A 528 -9.54 -1.08 12.42
C LEU A 528 -8.28 -1.34 11.60
N THR A 529 -7.59 -2.43 11.92
CA THR A 529 -6.33 -2.77 11.26
C THR A 529 -6.47 -4.11 10.57
N ALA A 530 -6.18 -4.16 9.27
CA ALA A 530 -6.20 -5.35 8.44
C ALA A 530 -4.91 -5.42 7.62
N SER A 531 -3.83 -5.81 8.27
CA SER A 531 -2.50 -5.82 7.68
C SER A 531 -2.08 -7.26 7.42
N GLY A 532 -2.01 -7.67 6.15
CA GLY A 532 -1.72 -9.05 5.79
C GLY A 532 -2.55 -9.59 4.63
N ILE A 533 -2.79 -8.80 3.57
CA ILE A 533 -3.49 -9.28 2.37
C ILE A 533 -2.86 -10.56 1.81
N LYS A 534 -1.52 -10.62 1.85
CA LYS A 534 -0.75 -11.82 1.55
C LYS A 534 0.50 -11.82 2.42
N ASN A 535 0.31 -11.75 3.72
CA ASN A 535 1.37 -11.84 4.72
C ASN A 535 0.80 -12.38 6.02
N GLU A 536 1.64 -12.94 6.89
CA GLU A 536 1.20 -13.44 8.19
C GLU A 536 2.24 -13.12 9.26
N PHE A 537 1.79 -12.62 10.42
CA PHE A 537 2.66 -12.50 11.57
C PHE A 537 2.91 -13.88 12.20
N PRO A 538 4.14 -14.22 12.65
CA PRO A 538 4.41 -15.55 13.17
C PRO A 538 3.51 -15.94 14.37
N ARG A 539 2.68 -16.98 14.20
CA ARG A 539 1.67 -17.44 15.18
C ARG A 539 2.19 -17.68 16.60
N LYS A 540 3.44 -18.14 16.75
CA LYS A 540 4.03 -18.34 18.09
C LYS A 540 4.22 -17.01 18.82
N LEU A 541 4.60 -15.98 18.09
CA LEU A 541 4.89 -14.66 18.62
C LEU A 541 3.61 -13.94 18.95
N ILE A 542 2.62 -13.93 18.04
CA ILE A 542 1.33 -13.29 18.29
C ILE A 542 0.63 -13.85 19.55
N ASN A 543 0.74 -15.16 19.80
CA ASN A 543 0.20 -15.78 21.01
C ASN A 543 0.92 -15.33 22.29
N ILE A 544 2.21 -14.99 22.20
CA ILE A 544 2.96 -14.39 23.30
C ILE A 544 2.52 -12.93 23.47
N LEU A 545 2.31 -12.20 22.38
CA LEU A 545 1.81 -10.82 22.41
C LEU A 545 0.44 -10.74 23.07
N ASP A 546 -0.53 -11.54 22.63
CA ASP A 546 -1.87 -11.63 23.23
C ASP A 546 -1.81 -11.90 24.73
N LYS A 547 -0.92 -12.80 25.17
CA LYS A 547 -0.74 -13.11 26.59
C LYS A 547 -0.09 -11.98 27.36
N LEU A 548 1.00 -11.40 26.85
CA LEU A 548 1.69 -10.30 27.52
C LEU A 548 0.78 -9.08 27.60
N ASP A 549 0.10 -8.74 26.52
CA ASP A 549 -0.78 -7.61 26.42
C ASP A 549 -2.03 -7.76 27.32
N SER A 550 -2.62 -8.96 27.38
CA SER A 550 -3.72 -9.25 28.33
C SER A 550 -3.28 -9.22 29.79
N ILE A 551 -2.04 -9.59 30.12
CA ILE A 551 -1.50 -9.51 31.48
C ILE A 551 -1.14 -8.06 31.86
N LEU A 552 -0.35 -7.39 31.01
CA LEU A 552 0.23 -6.07 31.26
C LEU A 552 -0.80 -4.95 31.18
N TYR A 553 -1.86 -5.11 30.38
CA TYR A 553 -2.87 -4.07 30.16
C TYR A 553 -4.29 -4.51 30.51
N SER A 554 -4.46 -5.58 31.31
CA SER A 554 -5.79 -5.88 31.88
C SER A 554 -6.33 -4.67 32.66
N PRO A 555 -7.67 -4.50 32.75
CA PRO A 555 -8.28 -3.42 33.54
C PRO A 555 -7.79 -3.38 35.01
N LYS A 556 -7.29 -4.51 35.53
CA LYS A 556 -6.75 -4.67 36.89
C LYS A 556 -5.22 -4.57 36.97
N SER A 557 -4.53 -4.31 35.87
CA SER A 557 -3.06 -4.25 35.84
C SER A 557 -2.52 -3.03 36.58
N PRO A 558 -1.46 -3.17 37.40
CA PRO A 558 -0.78 -2.05 38.03
C PRO A 558 -0.21 -1.04 37.02
N LEU A 559 0.15 -1.48 35.81
CA LEU A 559 0.66 -0.61 34.74
C LEU A 559 -0.40 0.36 34.23
N ASN A 560 -1.68 -0.03 34.25
CA ASN A 560 -2.80 0.87 33.95
C ASN A 560 -2.93 2.01 34.97
N PHE A 561 -2.33 1.89 36.15
CA PHE A 561 -2.23 2.99 37.12
C PHE A 561 -1.17 4.03 36.73
N PHE A 562 -0.09 3.61 36.07
CA PHE A 562 1.02 4.47 35.62
C PHE A 562 0.78 5.06 34.22
N THR A 563 0.00 4.41 33.36
CA THR A 563 -0.38 4.89 32.02
C THR A 563 -1.61 5.81 32.00
N LYS A 564 -2.11 6.24 33.18
CA LYS A 564 -3.24 7.18 33.38
C LYS A 564 -3.07 8.57 32.75
N ARG A 565 -2.00 8.83 32.00
CA ARG A 565 -1.62 10.16 31.50
C ARG A 565 -2.49 10.75 30.38
N TRP A 566 -3.38 9.97 29.74
CA TRP A 566 -3.99 10.40 28.47
C TRP A 566 -5.51 10.51 28.41
N HIS A 567 -6.24 10.43 29.54
CA HIS A 567 -7.70 10.67 29.64
C HIS A 567 -8.63 9.90 28.66
N MET A 568 -8.11 8.95 27.88
CA MET A 568 -8.84 8.06 26.97
C MET A 568 -8.79 6.61 27.50
N GLU A 569 -9.86 5.86 27.25
CA GLU A 569 -9.97 4.43 27.49
C GLU A 569 -9.89 3.71 26.15
N VAL A 570 -9.09 2.63 26.07
CA VAL A 570 -8.88 1.85 24.86
C VAL A 570 -9.35 0.44 25.15
N ASP A 571 -10.40 0.02 24.44
CA ASP A 571 -11.01 -1.28 24.58
C ASP A 571 -10.68 -2.16 23.38
N LYS A 572 -10.41 -3.43 23.66
CA LYS A 572 -10.03 -4.42 22.66
C LYS A 572 -11.19 -5.33 22.36
N HIS A 573 -11.55 -5.46 21.09
CA HIS A 573 -12.66 -6.30 20.67
C HIS A 573 -12.16 -7.71 20.37
N GLN A 574 -12.87 -8.71 20.90
CA GLN A 574 -12.58 -10.11 20.63
C GLN A 574 -13.21 -10.54 19.30
N THR A 575 -12.64 -11.55 18.66
CA THR A 575 -13.30 -12.26 17.55
C THR A 575 -14.47 -13.11 18.08
N LYS A 576 -15.49 -13.27 17.24
CA LYS A 576 -16.63 -14.17 17.49
C LYS A 576 -16.23 -15.60 17.15
N GLY A 577 -16.49 -16.52 18.07
CA GLY A 577 -16.25 -17.96 17.88
C GLY A 577 -14.92 -18.45 18.46
N ASP A 578 -14.49 -19.61 17.99
CA ASP A 578 -13.24 -20.25 18.42
C ASP A 578 -12.07 -19.78 17.54
N GLY A 579 -10.93 -19.41 18.15
CA GLY A 579 -9.76 -18.97 17.40
C GLY A 579 -8.88 -17.96 18.14
N GLN A 580 -8.08 -17.20 17.40
CA GLN A 580 -7.32 -16.07 17.92
C GLN A 580 -8.28 -14.99 18.40
N LYS A 581 -8.11 -14.53 19.64
CA LYS A 581 -9.11 -13.68 20.29
C LYS A 581 -9.00 -12.21 19.89
N TYR A 582 -7.82 -11.62 19.99
CA TYR A 582 -7.67 -10.16 19.84
C TYR A 582 -6.84 -9.78 18.62
N LEU A 583 -5.78 -10.53 18.35
CA LEU A 583 -4.90 -10.31 17.21
C LEU A 583 -4.97 -11.52 16.26
N VAL A 584 -5.37 -11.28 15.02
CA VAL A 584 -5.53 -12.33 14.00
C VAL A 584 -4.33 -12.29 13.06
N SER A 585 -3.50 -13.34 13.07
CA SER A 585 -2.27 -13.42 12.26
C SER A 585 -2.50 -13.83 10.82
N ASP A 586 -3.61 -14.51 10.57
CA ASP A 586 -3.86 -15.15 9.28
C ASP A 586 -4.12 -14.10 8.21
N SER A 587 -3.65 -14.38 6.99
CA SER A 587 -3.80 -13.49 5.84
C SER A 587 -5.28 -13.13 5.66
N ALA A 588 -5.54 -11.82 5.55
CA ALA A 588 -6.89 -11.28 5.47
C ALA A 588 -6.95 -9.92 4.77
N ILE A 589 -8.12 -9.63 4.22
CA ILE A 589 -8.60 -8.28 3.91
C ILE A 589 -9.87 -8.03 4.70
N SER A 590 -10.06 -6.83 5.25
CA SER A 590 -11.27 -6.52 6.00
C SER A 590 -12.45 -6.14 5.12
N LEU A 591 -13.64 -6.49 5.59
CA LEU A 591 -14.93 -6.01 5.13
C LEU A 591 -15.56 -5.19 6.27
N ILE A 592 -15.70 -3.90 6.02
CA ILE A 592 -16.30 -2.94 6.95
C ILE A 592 -17.71 -2.65 6.46
N THR A 593 -18.70 -2.97 7.28
CA THR A 593 -20.10 -2.66 7.00
C THR A 593 -20.56 -1.50 7.87
N LEU A 594 -21.15 -0.49 7.23
CA LEU A 594 -21.67 0.72 7.85
C LEU A 594 -23.19 0.76 7.75
N GLU A 595 -23.84 1.14 8.85
CA GLU A 595 -25.27 1.43 8.88
C GLU A 595 -25.49 2.88 9.32
N GLN A 596 -26.13 3.67 8.46
CA GLN A 596 -26.31 5.11 8.68
C GLN A 596 -24.98 5.84 8.95
N GLY A 597 -23.88 5.33 8.38
CA GLY A 597 -22.52 5.85 8.51
C GLY A 597 -21.78 5.48 9.80
N ASN A 598 -22.42 4.72 10.68
CA ASN A 598 -21.80 4.16 11.89
C ASN A 598 -21.25 2.75 11.62
N LEU A 599 -20.22 2.32 12.35
CA LEU A 599 -19.68 0.96 12.23
C LEU A 599 -20.72 -0.06 12.71
N ALA A 600 -21.19 -0.92 11.81
CA ALA A 600 -22.15 -1.98 12.13
C ALA A 600 -21.46 -3.33 12.27
N ARG A 601 -20.52 -3.65 11.37
CA ARG A 601 -19.77 -4.91 11.40
C ARG A 601 -18.34 -4.71 10.90
N TYR A 602 -17.43 -5.47 11.51
CA TYR A 602 -16.04 -5.55 11.07
C TYR A 602 -15.64 -7.01 10.92
N GLN A 603 -15.45 -7.44 9.69
CA GLN A 603 -15.10 -8.81 9.32
C GLN A 603 -13.75 -8.86 8.61
N LEU A 604 -13.09 -10.01 8.67
CA LEU A 604 -11.90 -10.36 7.92
C LEU A 604 -12.26 -11.46 6.94
N ILE A 605 -12.00 -11.23 5.66
CA ILE A 605 -12.09 -12.22 4.59
C ILE A 605 -10.70 -12.80 4.41
N HIS A 606 -10.52 -14.07 4.76
CA HIS A 606 -9.23 -14.74 4.69
C HIS A 606 -8.92 -15.26 3.30
N GLY A 607 -7.64 -15.52 3.01
CA GLY A 607 -7.18 -15.99 1.70
C GLY A 607 -7.72 -17.37 1.27
N ASP A 608 -8.34 -18.14 2.16
CA ASP A 608 -9.05 -19.38 1.83
C ASP A 608 -10.59 -19.23 1.75
N GLY A 609 -11.09 -18.00 1.97
CA GLY A 609 -12.51 -17.63 1.87
C GLY A 609 -13.29 -17.70 3.19
N HIS A 610 -12.70 -18.16 4.30
CA HIS A 610 -13.41 -18.12 5.59
C HIS A 610 -13.50 -16.68 6.13
N LEU A 611 -14.47 -16.46 7.03
CA LEU A 611 -14.72 -15.16 7.64
C LEU A 611 -14.45 -15.20 9.14
N THR A 612 -13.70 -14.22 9.64
CA THR A 612 -13.59 -13.91 11.07
C THR A 612 -14.31 -12.59 11.33
N GLU A 613 -15.07 -12.47 12.43
CA GLU A 613 -15.80 -11.24 12.75
C GLU A 613 -15.44 -10.77 14.16
N PHE A 614 -15.23 -9.47 14.36
CA PHE A 614 -15.01 -8.90 15.69
C PHE A 614 -16.34 -8.60 16.39
N ASP A 615 -16.38 -8.81 17.70
CA ASP A 615 -17.51 -8.52 18.57
C ASP A 615 -17.51 -7.05 18.99
N LEU A 616 -18.33 -6.27 18.30
CA LEU A 616 -18.50 -4.84 18.57
C LEU A 616 -19.48 -4.55 19.72
N ALA A 617 -20.22 -5.56 20.21
CA ALA A 617 -21.29 -5.39 21.20
C ALA A 617 -20.79 -5.33 22.66
N GLN A 618 -19.48 -5.49 22.88
CA GLN A 618 -18.86 -5.29 24.19
C GLN A 618 -18.69 -3.79 24.47
N HIS A 619 -19.81 -3.10 24.71
CA HIS A 619 -20.10 -2.23 25.87
C HIS A 619 -21.37 -1.39 25.67
#